data_AF-A0A359HM98-F1
#
_entry.id   AF-A0A359HM98-F1
#
_cell.length_a   1.000
_cell.length_b   1.000
_cell.length_c   1.000
_cell.angle_alpha   90.00
_cell.angle_beta   90.00
_cell.angle_gamma   90.00
#
_symmetry.space_group_name_H-M   'P 1'
#
loop_
_entity.id
_entity.type
_entity.pdbx_description
1 polymer ?
#
loop_
_entity_poly.entity_id
_entity_poly.type
_entity_poly.pdbx_seq_one_letter_code
_entity_poly.pdbx_strand_id
1 'polypeptide(L)'
;MKISDRLAALRLVLGGLLLFWLQLTLQLYRQIRDLGVIFSLTSQMWLLLFGLICLSGFGFALLLLTWTHHRRRMISLTSRFIQHLPAQKPVVIGLLLVLILAFSLFVLFPLGDFFNSAAFRWLLFGLIVTVVALLLRRTLPMANWLNILALALLIVGICYRVLQFLPDISLDPFSLNWSEASRYYYASLFFSEKIYGFAVPPSTLHPTRYWLQSLPFLLSTLPLWFHRAWQVFLWLACSLGAAWLLARRLKIASQTWLLLFLAWTFLFLWQGPVYYHLLVMVMLVLWGFDPRRFWRSLLIVALASA
;
A
#
# COMPACT_ATOMS: atom_id res chain seq x y z
N MET A 1 27.59 -12.77 1.98
CA MET A 1 26.40 -12.32 1.21
C MET A 1 26.74 -12.40 -0.27
N LYS A 2 25.92 -13.08 -1.08
CA LYS A 2 26.29 -13.41 -2.46
C LYS A 2 26.22 -12.15 -3.35
N ILE A 3 27.23 -11.97 -4.19
CA ILE A 3 27.29 -10.86 -5.17
C ILE A 3 26.10 -10.93 -6.15
N SER A 4 25.61 -12.14 -6.43
CA SER A 4 24.43 -12.40 -7.26
C SER A 4 23.20 -11.62 -6.81
N ASP A 5 22.91 -11.61 -5.51
CA ASP A 5 21.66 -11.05 -4.98
C ASP A 5 21.66 -9.52 -5.08
N ARG A 6 22.83 -8.92 -4.89
CA ARG A 6 23.03 -7.46 -5.07
C ARG A 6 22.81 -7.06 -6.51
N LEU A 7 23.34 -7.84 -7.45
CA LEU A 7 23.19 -7.58 -8.89
C LEU A 7 21.75 -7.79 -9.34
N ALA A 8 21.08 -8.82 -8.86
CA ALA A 8 19.68 -9.08 -9.17
C ALA A 8 18.80 -7.89 -8.76
N ALA A 9 18.93 -7.40 -7.52
CA ALA A 9 18.19 -6.24 -7.05
C ALA A 9 18.50 -4.97 -7.85
N LEU A 10 19.78 -4.70 -8.12
CA LEU A 10 20.19 -3.53 -8.90
C LEU A 10 19.62 -3.58 -10.33
N ARG A 11 19.65 -4.75 -10.98
CA ARG A 11 19.08 -4.96 -12.31
C ARG A 11 17.57 -4.79 -12.33
N LEU A 12 16.86 -5.29 -11.31
CA LEU A 12 15.42 -5.10 -11.18
C LEU A 12 15.04 -3.63 -11.03
N VAL A 13 15.78 -2.88 -10.18
CA VAL A 13 15.54 -1.44 -10.01
C VAL A 13 15.82 -0.68 -11.31
N LEU A 14 17.00 -0.87 -11.91
CA LEU A 14 17.36 -0.17 -13.15
C LEU A 14 16.44 -0.54 -14.31
N GLY A 15 16.12 -1.83 -14.46
CA GLY A 15 15.21 -2.31 -15.50
C GLY A 15 13.79 -1.80 -15.30
N GLY A 16 13.25 -1.86 -14.08
CA GLY A 16 11.92 -1.35 -13.76
C GLY A 16 11.80 0.16 -13.99
N LEU A 17 12.77 0.94 -13.50
CA LEU A 17 12.80 2.39 -13.75
C LEU A 17 12.91 2.70 -15.24
N LEU A 18 13.77 1.99 -15.98
CA LEU A 18 13.92 2.18 -17.42
C LEU A 18 12.61 1.92 -18.17
N LEU A 19 11.87 0.86 -17.81
CA LEU A 19 10.57 0.57 -18.43
C LEU A 19 9.58 1.73 -18.23
N PHE A 20 9.49 2.28 -17.02
CA PHE A 20 8.60 3.42 -16.76
C PHE A 20 9.08 4.72 -17.44
N TRP A 21 10.39 4.96 -17.50
CA TRP A 21 10.97 6.07 -18.26
C TRP A 21 10.66 5.98 -19.76
N LEU A 22 10.81 4.81 -20.36
CA LEU A 22 10.47 4.58 -21.76
C LEU A 22 8.97 4.79 -22.02
N GLN A 23 8.11 4.27 -21.13
CA GLN A 23 6.67 4.45 -21.25
C GLN A 23 6.26 5.93 -21.15
N LEU A 24 6.86 6.67 -20.21
CA LEU A 24 6.64 8.11 -20.08
C LEU A 24 7.12 8.88 -21.32
N THR A 25 8.28 8.52 -21.86
CA THR A 25 8.83 9.09 -23.10
C THR A 25 7.89 8.88 -24.28
N LEU A 26 7.38 7.66 -24.45
CA LEU A 26 6.41 7.33 -25.50
C LEU A 26 5.08 8.08 -25.33
N GLN A 27 4.61 8.22 -24.08
CA GLN A 27 3.39 8.96 -23.80
C GLN A 27 3.55 10.45 -24.15
N LEU A 28 4.66 11.08 -23.75
CA LEU A 28 4.92 12.48 -24.06
C LEU A 28 5.06 12.69 -25.57
N TYR A 29 5.75 11.79 -26.27
CA TYR A 29 5.86 11.85 -27.73
C TYR A 29 4.48 11.82 -28.43
N ARG A 30 3.59 10.91 -27.99
CA ARG A 30 2.21 10.84 -28.51
C ARG A 30 1.46 12.14 -28.26
N GLN A 31 1.55 12.67 -27.04
CA GLN A 31 0.88 13.92 -26.67
C GLN A 31 1.37 15.11 -27.53
N ILE A 32 2.68 15.23 -27.77
CA ILE A 32 3.25 16.28 -28.64
C ILE A 32 2.72 16.16 -30.07
N ARG A 33 2.67 14.93 -30.59
CA ARG A 33 2.16 14.65 -31.93
C ARG A 33 0.68 15.00 -32.05
N ASP A 34 -0.13 14.61 -31.07
CA ASP A 34 -1.58 14.81 -31.07
C ASP A 34 -1.94 16.31 -30.92
N LEU A 35 -1.10 17.10 -30.24
CA LEU A 35 -1.22 18.55 -30.15
C LEU A 35 -0.74 19.30 -31.41
N GLY A 36 -0.22 18.61 -32.42
CA GLY A 36 0.25 19.23 -33.67
C GLY A 36 1.52 20.08 -33.52
N VAL A 37 2.23 19.99 -32.39
CA VAL A 37 3.41 20.83 -32.06
C VAL A 37 4.69 20.33 -32.78
N ILE A 38 4.54 19.68 -33.93
CA ILE A 38 5.55 18.81 -34.54
C ILE A 38 6.81 19.56 -35.00
N PHE A 39 6.74 20.89 -35.17
CA PHE A 39 7.82 21.69 -35.77
C PHE A 39 8.26 22.92 -34.97
N SER A 40 7.84 23.04 -33.70
CA SER A 40 8.29 24.10 -32.80
C SER A 40 9.49 23.62 -31.98
N LEU A 41 10.71 23.77 -32.51
CA LEU A 41 11.96 23.43 -31.79
C LEU A 41 12.19 24.28 -30.53
N THR A 42 11.44 25.38 -30.37
CA THR A 42 11.40 26.24 -29.18
C THR A 42 10.38 25.79 -28.13
N SER A 43 9.54 24.78 -28.44
CA SER A 43 8.59 24.25 -27.46
C SER A 43 9.33 23.50 -26.36
N GLN A 44 9.09 23.93 -25.11
CA GLN A 44 9.61 23.28 -23.90
C GLN A 44 9.30 21.78 -23.86
N MET A 45 8.26 21.32 -24.54
CA MET A 45 7.88 19.91 -24.61
C MET A 45 8.91 19.06 -25.38
N TRP A 46 9.53 19.59 -26.43
CA TRP A 46 10.57 18.87 -27.18
C TRP A 46 11.88 18.78 -26.39
N LEU A 47 12.23 19.82 -25.63
CA LEU A 47 13.35 19.79 -24.69
C LEU A 47 13.12 18.74 -23.59
N LEU A 48 11.91 18.70 -23.02
CA LEU A 48 11.52 17.67 -22.06
C LEU A 48 11.62 16.27 -22.67
N LEU A 49 11.06 16.05 -23.87
CA LEU A 49 11.14 14.77 -24.56
C LEU A 49 12.59 14.35 -24.82
N PHE A 50 13.42 15.25 -25.33
CA PHE A 50 14.85 14.97 -25.53
C PHE A 50 15.54 14.61 -24.22
N GLY A 51 15.27 15.35 -23.14
CA GLY A 51 15.77 15.03 -21.81
C GLY A 51 15.36 13.63 -21.34
N LEU A 52 14.10 13.24 -21.55
CA LEU A 52 13.59 11.90 -21.23
C LEU A 52 14.28 10.80 -22.05
N ILE A 53 14.53 11.04 -23.34
CA ILE A 53 15.26 10.11 -24.21
C ILE A 53 16.70 9.95 -23.70
N CYS A 54 17.39 11.04 -23.38
CA CYS A 54 18.76 10.99 -22.83
C CYS A 54 18.81 10.24 -21.50
N LEU A 55 17.86 10.50 -20.59
CA LEU A 55 17.76 9.80 -19.31
C LEU A 55 17.49 8.30 -19.50
N SER A 56 16.62 7.94 -20.45
CA SER A 56 16.34 6.54 -20.80
C SER A 56 17.58 5.85 -21.35
N GLY A 57 18.30 6.51 -22.27
CA GLY A 57 19.56 6.01 -22.83
C GLY A 57 20.64 5.82 -21.76
N PHE A 58 20.77 6.77 -20.82
CA PHE A 58 21.68 6.65 -19.69
C PHE A 58 21.30 5.50 -18.75
N GLY A 59 20.01 5.35 -18.41
CA GLY A 59 19.52 4.23 -17.61
C GLY A 59 19.79 2.87 -18.26
N PHE A 60 19.62 2.77 -19.58
CA PHE A 60 19.95 1.58 -20.35
C PHE A 60 21.45 1.27 -20.32
N ALA A 61 22.31 2.28 -20.51
CA ALA A 61 23.76 2.10 -20.40
C ALA A 61 24.17 1.61 -19.00
N LEU A 62 23.61 2.19 -17.93
CA LEU A 62 23.84 1.72 -16.56
C LEU A 62 23.40 0.26 -16.36
N LEU A 63 22.26 -0.13 -16.92
CA LEU A 63 21.78 -1.51 -16.86
C LEU A 63 22.74 -2.46 -17.58
N LEU A 64 23.21 -2.11 -18.78
CA LEU A 64 24.20 -2.90 -19.53
C LEU A 64 25.51 -3.06 -18.75
N LEU A 65 26.00 -2.00 -18.09
CA LEU A 65 27.20 -2.06 -17.27
C LEU A 65 27.11 -3.08 -16.11
N THR A 66 25.90 -3.46 -15.68
CA THR A 66 25.73 -4.52 -14.66
C THR A 66 26.01 -5.93 -15.20
N TRP A 67 26.06 -6.13 -16.51
CA TRP A 67 26.35 -7.40 -17.17
C TRP A 67 27.82 -7.53 -17.61
N THR A 68 28.56 -6.42 -17.64
CA THR A 68 29.97 -6.40 -18.05
C THR A 68 30.93 -6.68 -16.88
N HIS A 69 32.23 -6.56 -17.14
CA HIS A 69 33.28 -6.68 -16.12
C HIS A 69 33.19 -5.56 -15.06
N HIS A 70 32.53 -4.43 -15.35
CA HIS A 70 32.33 -3.32 -14.42
C HIS A 70 31.31 -3.58 -13.31
N ARG A 71 30.61 -4.73 -13.32
CA ARG A 71 29.59 -5.09 -12.32
C ARG A 71 30.06 -4.97 -10.87
N ARG A 72 31.33 -5.31 -10.58
CA ARG A 72 31.90 -5.17 -9.22
C ARG A 72 32.05 -3.71 -8.82
N ARG A 73 32.47 -2.85 -9.76
CA ARG A 73 32.58 -1.41 -9.55
C ARG A 73 31.21 -0.80 -9.26
N MET A 74 30.18 -1.18 -10.03
CA MET A 74 28.80 -0.74 -9.80
C MET A 74 28.30 -1.06 -8.38
N ILE A 75 28.51 -2.30 -7.91
CA ILE A 75 28.15 -2.69 -6.54
C ILE A 75 28.96 -1.90 -5.51
N SER A 76 30.25 -1.67 -5.76
CA SER A 76 31.10 -0.91 -4.84
C SER A 76 30.61 0.53 -4.71
N LEU A 77 30.24 1.18 -5.82
CA LEU A 77 29.71 2.55 -5.85
C LEU A 77 28.39 2.64 -5.08
N THR A 78 27.45 1.74 -5.33
CA THR A 78 26.18 1.72 -4.58
C THR A 78 26.42 1.47 -3.10
N SER A 79 27.34 0.58 -2.73
CA SER A 79 27.67 0.34 -1.33
C SER A 79 28.31 1.55 -0.63
N ARG A 80 29.19 2.29 -1.32
CA ARG A 80 29.78 3.53 -0.80
C ARG A 80 28.72 4.61 -0.63
N PHE A 81 27.84 4.77 -1.61
CA PHE A 81 26.73 5.72 -1.52
C PHE A 81 25.84 5.45 -0.30
N ILE A 82 25.48 4.18 -0.05
CA ILE A 82 24.65 3.80 1.11
C ILE A 82 25.34 4.13 2.44
N GLN A 83 26.67 4.08 2.52
CA GLN A 83 27.40 4.43 3.75
C GLN A 83 27.22 5.90 4.14
N HIS A 84 27.03 6.78 3.16
CA HIS A 84 26.75 8.21 3.37
C HIS A 84 25.30 8.50 3.74
N LEU A 85 24.38 7.53 3.61
CA LEU A 85 23.00 7.71 4.04
C LEU A 85 22.88 7.72 5.56
N PRO A 86 21.90 8.46 6.12
CA PRO A 86 21.67 8.52 7.55
C PRO A 86 21.41 7.11 8.10
N ALA A 87 22.07 6.79 9.22
CA ALA A 87 21.92 5.50 9.91
C ALA A 87 21.06 5.59 11.17
N GLN A 88 20.81 6.81 11.65
CA GLN A 88 20.00 7.05 12.84
C GLN A 88 18.54 6.68 12.53
N LYS A 89 18.03 5.67 13.24
CA LYS A 89 16.66 5.17 13.08
C LYS A 89 15.58 6.27 13.07
N PRO A 90 15.55 7.24 14.01
CA PRO A 90 14.50 8.26 13.99
C PRO A 90 14.56 9.15 12.75
N VAL A 91 15.77 9.52 12.30
CA VAL A 91 15.96 10.32 11.07
C VAL A 91 15.47 9.54 9.85
N VAL A 92 15.84 8.26 9.74
CA VAL A 92 15.39 7.41 8.64
C VAL A 92 13.87 7.24 8.66
N ILE A 93 13.26 6.98 9.81
CA ILE A 93 11.80 6.90 9.95
C ILE A 93 11.14 8.23 9.53
N GLY A 94 11.66 9.37 9.99
CA GLY A 94 11.16 10.69 9.61
C GLY A 94 11.22 10.92 8.09
N LEU A 95 12.36 10.61 7.46
CA LEU A 95 12.52 10.71 6.00
C LEU A 95 11.56 9.78 5.25
N LEU A 96 11.40 8.54 5.71
CA LEU A 96 10.47 7.59 5.13
C LEU A 96 9.04 8.12 5.19
N LEU A 97 8.60 8.61 6.36
CA LEU A 97 7.27 9.19 6.55
C LEU A 97 7.07 10.40 5.63
N VAL A 98 8.04 11.31 5.57
CA VAL A 98 7.96 12.51 4.71
C VAL A 98 7.87 12.12 3.23
N LEU A 99 8.73 11.23 2.74
CA LEU A 99 8.74 10.82 1.33
C LEU A 99 7.44 10.13 0.93
N ILE A 100 6.95 9.23 1.78
CA ILE A 100 5.74 8.45 1.51
C ILE A 100 4.49 9.32 1.64
N LEU A 101 4.45 10.23 2.62
CA LEU A 101 3.35 11.18 2.77
C LEU A 101 3.35 12.15 1.59
N ALA A 102 4.49 12.73 1.22
CA ALA A 102 4.61 13.62 0.06
C ALA A 102 4.13 12.94 -1.22
N PHE A 103 4.55 11.69 -1.47
CA PHE A 103 4.04 10.88 -2.58
C PHE A 103 2.52 10.73 -2.56
N SER A 104 1.99 10.28 -1.44
CA SER A 104 0.58 9.94 -1.32
C SER A 104 -0.29 11.19 -1.43
N LEU A 105 0.12 12.29 -0.79
CA LEU A 105 -0.55 13.58 -0.94
C LEU A 105 -0.48 14.08 -2.38
N PHE A 106 0.70 14.01 -3.01
CA PHE A 106 0.85 14.41 -4.41
C PHE A 106 -0.06 13.62 -5.35
N VAL A 107 -0.26 12.32 -5.13
CA VAL A 107 -1.12 11.48 -5.97
C VAL A 107 -2.62 11.65 -5.64
N LEU A 108 -2.98 11.81 -4.38
CA LEU A 108 -4.37 11.78 -3.91
C LEU A 108 -5.07 13.15 -3.90
N PHE A 109 -4.31 14.25 -3.84
CA PHE A 109 -4.85 15.60 -3.76
C PHE A 109 -4.82 16.30 -5.13
N PRO A 110 -5.46 17.48 -5.30
CA PRO A 110 -5.63 18.14 -6.60
C PRO A 110 -4.34 18.39 -7.39
N LEU A 111 -3.18 18.44 -6.73
CA LEU A 111 -1.87 18.49 -7.40
C LEU A 111 -1.64 17.28 -8.33
N GLY A 112 -2.21 16.13 -7.99
CA GLY A 112 -2.14 14.89 -8.76
C GLY A 112 -2.97 14.91 -10.05
N ASP A 113 -3.91 15.85 -10.19
CA ASP A 113 -4.70 16.01 -11.41
C ASP A 113 -3.86 16.58 -12.55
N PHE A 114 -2.90 17.46 -12.24
CA PHE A 114 -1.91 17.96 -13.21
C PHE A 114 -0.97 16.86 -13.72
N PHE A 115 -0.80 15.78 -12.93
CA PHE A 115 0.09 14.66 -13.23
C PHE A 115 -0.66 13.32 -13.23
N ASN A 116 -1.79 13.29 -13.95
CA ASN A 116 -2.66 12.11 -14.03
C ASN A 116 -2.15 11.01 -14.98
N SER A 117 -0.96 11.18 -15.57
CA SER A 117 -0.32 10.10 -16.34
C SER A 117 -0.02 8.91 -15.42
N ALA A 118 -0.57 7.75 -15.76
CA ALA A 118 -0.23 6.50 -15.09
C ALA A 118 1.28 6.21 -15.16
N ALA A 119 1.92 6.45 -16.30
CA ALA A 119 3.37 6.24 -16.46
C ALA A 119 4.19 7.13 -15.51
N PHE A 120 3.79 8.39 -15.34
CA PHE A 120 4.43 9.30 -14.41
C PHE A 120 4.26 8.84 -12.96
N ARG A 121 3.04 8.44 -12.57
CA ARG A 121 2.77 7.94 -11.21
C ARG A 121 3.55 6.65 -10.90
N TRP A 122 3.67 5.74 -11.85
CA TRP A 122 4.48 4.52 -11.71
C TRP A 122 5.97 4.81 -11.62
N LEU A 123 6.47 5.75 -12.41
CA LEU A 123 7.86 6.21 -12.32
C LEU A 123 8.15 6.81 -10.95
N LEU A 124 7.31 7.74 -10.49
CA LEU A 124 7.45 8.37 -9.19
C LEU A 124 7.41 7.34 -8.05
N PHE A 125 6.46 6.40 -8.13
CA PHE A 125 6.39 5.27 -7.21
C PHE A 125 7.69 4.46 -7.20
N GLY A 126 8.21 4.08 -8.37
CA GLY A 126 9.46 3.33 -8.49
C GLY A 126 10.68 4.07 -7.93
N LEU A 127 10.77 5.39 -8.14
CA LEU A 127 11.82 6.23 -7.57
C LEU A 127 11.75 6.25 -6.04
N ILE A 128 10.55 6.39 -5.48
CA ILE A 128 10.35 6.42 -4.04
C ILE A 128 10.64 5.06 -3.41
N VAL A 129 10.17 3.97 -4.01
CA VAL A 129 10.53 2.61 -3.60
C VAL A 129 12.05 2.41 -3.62
N THR A 130 12.76 2.97 -4.61
CA THR A 130 14.23 2.89 -4.68
C THR A 130 14.87 3.64 -3.51
N VAL A 131 14.46 4.87 -3.23
CA VAL A 131 15.00 5.66 -2.10
C VAL A 131 14.69 4.96 -0.77
N VAL A 132 13.46 4.49 -0.58
CA VAL A 132 13.05 3.73 0.61
C VAL A 132 13.89 2.46 0.76
N ALA A 133 14.13 1.70 -0.31
CA ALA A 133 14.97 0.50 -0.26
C ALA A 133 16.41 0.81 0.16
N LEU A 134 16.98 1.93 -0.29
CA LEU A 134 18.33 2.36 0.10
C LEU A 134 18.40 2.76 1.59
N LEU A 135 17.39 3.48 2.09
CA LEU A 135 17.29 3.85 3.51
C LEU A 135 17.05 2.63 4.42
N LEU A 136 16.19 1.70 4.01
CA LEU A 136 15.96 0.45 4.73
C LEU A 136 17.20 -0.42 4.72
N ARG A 137 17.94 -0.49 3.61
CA ARG A 137 19.22 -1.21 3.55
C ARG A 137 20.22 -0.70 4.58
N ARG A 138 20.24 0.62 4.80
CA ARG A 138 21.18 1.25 5.73
C ARG A 138 20.91 0.87 7.19
N THR A 139 19.65 0.59 7.53
CA THR A 139 19.17 0.45 8.91
C THR A 139 18.78 -0.96 9.31
N LEU A 140 18.32 -1.79 8.37
CA LEU A 140 17.88 -3.15 8.64
C LEU A 140 18.97 -4.18 8.38
N PRO A 141 19.18 -5.15 9.29
CA PRO A 141 20.16 -6.22 9.13
C PRO A 141 19.66 -7.34 8.20
N MET A 142 18.86 -7.03 7.18
CA MET A 142 18.35 -8.03 6.24
C MET A 142 19.47 -8.49 5.30
N ALA A 143 19.66 -9.80 5.18
CA ALA A 143 20.76 -10.37 4.40
C ALA A 143 20.59 -10.20 2.88
N ASN A 144 19.34 -10.23 2.38
CA ASN A 144 19.04 -10.23 0.95
C ASN A 144 18.52 -8.86 0.48
N TRP A 145 19.09 -8.32 -0.60
CA TRP A 145 18.62 -7.08 -1.22
C TRP A 145 17.24 -7.18 -1.83
N LEU A 146 16.89 -8.33 -2.40
CA LEU A 146 15.55 -8.56 -2.96
C LEU A 146 14.49 -8.45 -1.87
N ASN A 147 14.77 -8.95 -0.67
CA ASN A 147 13.87 -8.82 0.47
C ASN A 147 13.71 -7.37 0.92
N ILE A 148 14.77 -6.57 0.87
CA ILE A 148 14.71 -5.13 1.18
C ILE A 148 13.89 -4.39 0.13
N LEU A 149 14.10 -4.70 -1.15
CA LEU A 149 13.34 -4.10 -2.25
C LEU A 149 11.85 -4.47 -2.15
N ALA A 150 11.55 -5.75 -1.87
CA ALA A 150 10.18 -6.22 -1.65
C ALA A 150 9.55 -5.51 -0.44
N LEU A 151 10.27 -5.39 0.68
CA LEU A 151 9.78 -4.69 1.86
C LEU A 151 9.53 -3.20 1.57
N ALA A 152 10.42 -2.53 0.84
CA ALA A 152 10.23 -1.15 0.42
C ALA A 152 8.97 -0.97 -0.43
N LEU A 153 8.77 -1.84 -1.43
CA LEU A 153 7.57 -1.83 -2.28
C LEU A 153 6.30 -2.02 -1.45
N LEU A 154 6.31 -2.97 -0.52
CA LEU A 154 5.18 -3.24 0.36
C LEU A 154 4.90 -2.09 1.32
N ILE A 155 5.91 -1.48 1.94
CA ILE A 155 5.73 -0.35 2.86
C ILE A 155 5.14 0.86 2.13
N VAL A 156 5.69 1.24 0.97
CA VAL A 156 5.15 2.36 0.19
C VAL A 156 3.70 2.07 -0.23
N GLY A 157 3.42 0.84 -0.68
CA GLY A 157 2.06 0.43 -1.03
C GLY A 157 1.07 0.47 0.15
N ILE A 158 1.48 -0.03 1.33
CA ILE A 158 0.66 -0.02 2.55
C ILE A 158 0.34 1.41 2.96
N CYS A 159 1.35 2.25 3.06
CA CYS A 159 1.14 3.63 3.47
C CYS A 159 0.27 4.39 2.48
N TYR A 160 0.48 4.21 1.17
CA TYR A 160 -0.40 4.77 0.15
C TYR A 160 -1.85 4.29 0.33
N ARG A 161 -2.05 2.99 0.55
CA ARG A 161 -3.38 2.41 0.80
C ARG A 161 -4.04 2.93 2.07
N VAL A 162 -3.28 3.11 3.15
CA VAL A 162 -3.80 3.66 4.40
C VAL A 162 -4.19 5.13 4.23
N LEU A 163 -3.34 5.91 3.54
CA LEU A 163 -3.58 7.34 3.31
C LEU A 163 -4.77 7.60 2.37
N GLN A 164 -5.16 6.64 1.53
CA GLN A 164 -6.40 6.71 0.76
C GLN A 164 -7.66 6.83 1.62
N PHE A 165 -7.63 6.41 2.89
CA PHE A 165 -8.77 6.56 3.80
C PHE A 165 -8.86 7.94 4.46
N LEU A 166 -7.84 8.78 4.31
CA LEU A 166 -7.83 10.09 4.97
C LEU A 166 -9.03 10.97 4.56
N PRO A 167 -9.41 11.05 3.26
CA PRO A 167 -10.62 11.78 2.86
C PRO A 167 -11.92 11.18 3.39
N ASP A 168 -11.95 9.87 3.68
CA ASP A 168 -13.13 9.20 4.25
C ASP A 168 -13.37 9.57 5.72
N ILE A 169 -12.38 10.15 6.41
CA ILE A 169 -12.49 10.62 7.79
C ILE A 169 -12.76 12.13 7.76
N SER A 170 -14.04 12.48 7.62
CA SER A 170 -14.45 13.88 7.52
C SER A 170 -15.69 14.19 8.36
N LEU A 171 -15.90 15.49 8.58
CA LEU A 171 -17.09 16.06 9.21
C LEU A 171 -18.23 16.33 8.22
N ASP A 172 -18.01 16.09 6.92
CA ASP A 172 -18.99 16.39 5.87
C ASP A 172 -20.31 15.65 6.15
N PRO A 173 -21.45 16.35 6.32
CA PRO A 173 -22.71 15.70 6.63
C PRO A 173 -23.24 14.82 5.49
N PHE A 174 -22.75 15.01 4.26
CA PHE A 174 -23.17 14.21 3.12
C PHE A 174 -22.42 12.89 3.02
N SER A 175 -23.08 11.93 2.37
CA SER A 175 -22.53 10.61 2.08
C SER A 175 -21.35 10.77 1.12
N LEU A 176 -20.16 10.30 1.50
CA LEU A 176 -18.96 10.33 0.66
C LEU A 176 -18.94 9.16 -0.31
N ASN A 177 -19.60 8.05 0.07
CA ASN A 177 -19.61 6.81 -0.68
C ASN A 177 -21.01 6.21 -0.78
N TRP A 178 -21.18 5.28 -1.71
CA TRP A 178 -22.42 4.53 -1.88
C TRP A 178 -22.88 3.87 -0.57
N SER A 179 -24.17 4.02 -0.28
CA SER A 179 -24.84 3.41 0.88
C SER A 179 -24.16 3.69 2.23
N GLU A 180 -23.37 4.76 2.36
CA GLU A 180 -22.70 5.08 3.62
C GLU A 180 -23.70 5.44 4.72
N ALA A 181 -24.65 6.33 4.43
CA ALA A 181 -25.69 6.72 5.37
C ALA A 181 -26.50 5.50 5.86
N SER A 182 -26.92 4.62 4.94
CA SER A 182 -27.62 3.38 5.29
C SER A 182 -26.78 2.47 6.19
N ARG A 183 -25.46 2.40 6.00
CA ARG A 183 -24.58 1.60 6.86
C ARG A 183 -24.56 2.11 8.29
N TYR A 184 -24.45 3.42 8.49
CA TYR A 184 -24.49 3.99 9.85
C TYR A 184 -25.88 3.90 10.47
N TYR A 185 -26.94 4.09 9.68
CA TYR A 185 -28.31 3.89 10.14
C TYR A 185 -28.55 2.45 10.60
N TYR A 186 -28.19 1.43 9.81
CA TYR A 186 -28.37 0.04 10.24
C TYR A 186 -27.51 -0.34 11.44
N ALA A 187 -26.32 0.26 11.57
CA ALA A 187 -25.48 0.09 12.75
C ALA A 187 -26.10 0.73 14.01
N SER A 188 -26.77 1.88 13.88
CA SER A 188 -27.42 2.54 15.03
C SER A 188 -28.61 1.75 15.57
N LEU A 189 -29.27 0.91 14.75
CA LEU A 189 -30.43 0.13 15.17
C LEU A 189 -30.16 -0.83 16.34
N PHE A 190 -28.91 -1.31 16.49
CA PHE A 190 -28.49 -2.12 17.65
C PHE A 190 -28.64 -1.39 18.99
N PHE A 191 -28.67 -0.06 18.97
CA PHE A 191 -28.89 0.79 20.13
C PHE A 191 -30.08 1.75 19.91
N SER A 192 -31.06 1.33 19.12
CA SER A 192 -32.21 2.15 18.71
C SER A 192 -32.98 2.76 19.88
N GLU A 193 -33.26 2.00 20.93
CA GLU A 193 -33.97 2.51 22.11
C GLU A 193 -33.22 3.64 22.80
N LYS A 194 -31.88 3.54 22.90
CA LYS A 194 -31.03 4.57 23.48
C LYS A 194 -30.92 5.82 22.60
N ILE A 195 -30.88 5.65 21.27
CA ILE A 195 -30.63 6.74 20.32
C ILE A 195 -31.93 7.45 19.94
N TYR A 196 -32.99 6.69 19.71
CA TYR A 196 -34.26 7.15 19.14
C TYR A 196 -35.42 7.13 20.14
N GLY A 197 -35.27 6.48 21.30
CA GLY A 197 -36.32 6.38 22.32
C GLY A 197 -37.35 5.28 22.08
N PHE A 198 -37.17 4.45 21.05
CA PHE A 198 -38.01 3.30 20.77
C PHE A 198 -37.21 2.16 20.14
N ALA A 199 -37.66 0.93 20.39
CA ALA A 199 -37.01 -0.26 19.87
C ALA A 199 -37.30 -0.46 18.38
N VAL A 200 -36.24 -0.64 17.59
CA VAL A 200 -36.29 -1.02 16.17
C VAL A 200 -35.46 -2.28 15.98
N PRO A 201 -35.97 -3.31 15.31
CA PRO A 201 -35.20 -4.53 15.06
C PRO A 201 -33.96 -4.22 14.19
N PRO A 202 -32.80 -4.85 14.47
CA PRO A 202 -31.62 -4.72 13.63
C PRO A 202 -31.87 -5.21 12.20
N SER A 203 -31.08 -4.70 11.25
CA SER A 203 -31.14 -5.14 9.86
C SER A 203 -30.72 -6.61 9.74
N THR A 204 -31.46 -7.38 8.93
CA THR A 204 -31.12 -8.76 8.56
C THR A 204 -29.98 -8.83 7.55
N LEU A 205 -29.66 -7.72 6.88
CA LEU A 205 -28.55 -7.64 5.94
C LEU A 205 -27.25 -7.44 6.71
N HIS A 206 -26.21 -8.23 6.38
CA HIS A 206 -24.86 -8.09 6.95
C HIS A 206 -24.81 -7.82 8.48
N PRO A 207 -25.47 -8.63 9.32
CA PRO A 207 -25.62 -8.34 10.76
C PRO A 207 -24.28 -8.15 11.47
N THR A 208 -23.28 -8.97 11.16
CA THR A 208 -21.91 -8.85 11.71
C THR A 208 -21.29 -7.48 11.40
N ARG A 209 -21.54 -6.94 10.21
CA ARG A 209 -21.02 -5.62 9.81
C ARG A 209 -21.59 -4.53 10.71
N TYR A 210 -22.91 -4.51 10.81
CA TYR A 210 -23.62 -3.46 11.54
C TYR A 210 -23.40 -3.58 13.04
N TRP A 211 -23.28 -4.80 13.57
CA TRP A 211 -22.90 -5.01 14.96
C TRP A 211 -21.50 -4.44 15.26
N LEU A 212 -20.48 -4.77 14.46
CA LEU A 212 -19.12 -4.22 14.65
C LEU A 212 -19.10 -2.68 14.51
N GLN A 213 -19.86 -2.16 13.56
CA GLN A 213 -19.96 -0.73 13.29
C GLN A 213 -20.82 0.01 14.34
N SER A 214 -21.64 -0.70 15.11
CA SER A 214 -22.51 -0.11 16.14
C SER A 214 -21.74 0.39 17.36
N LEU A 215 -20.53 -0.13 17.61
CA LEU A 215 -19.79 0.12 18.85
C LEU A 215 -19.62 1.60 19.23
N PRO A 216 -19.34 2.54 18.31
CA PRO A 216 -19.30 3.97 18.66
C PRO A 216 -20.64 4.51 19.18
N PHE A 217 -21.77 3.97 18.74
CA PHE A 217 -23.09 4.41 19.22
C PHE A 217 -23.38 4.04 20.69
N LEU A 218 -22.52 3.24 21.34
CA LEU A 218 -22.55 3.11 22.80
C LEU A 218 -22.38 4.47 23.49
N LEU A 219 -21.67 5.41 22.85
CA LEU A 219 -21.50 6.78 23.28
C LEU A 219 -22.26 7.69 22.31
N SER A 220 -23.48 8.09 22.69
CA SER A 220 -24.40 8.85 21.82
C SER A 220 -23.91 10.24 21.44
N THR A 221 -22.86 10.76 22.09
CA THR A 221 -22.30 12.09 21.87
C THR A 221 -21.15 12.13 20.88
N LEU A 222 -20.75 10.98 20.30
CA LEU A 222 -19.61 10.94 19.40
C LEU A 222 -19.92 11.62 18.05
N PRO A 223 -19.00 12.44 17.53
CA PRO A 223 -19.19 13.14 16.26
C PRO A 223 -19.06 12.18 15.06
N LEU A 224 -19.64 12.57 13.92
CA LEU A 224 -19.66 11.77 12.68
C LEU A 224 -18.27 11.28 12.23
N TRP A 225 -17.25 12.15 12.32
CA TRP A 225 -15.87 11.77 11.92
C TRP A 225 -15.36 10.57 12.71
N PHE A 226 -15.81 10.39 13.96
CA PHE A 226 -15.41 9.26 14.80
C PHE A 226 -16.02 7.95 14.28
N HIS A 227 -17.29 7.96 13.88
CA HIS A 227 -17.94 6.80 13.26
C HIS A 227 -17.26 6.40 11.95
N ARG A 228 -16.82 7.38 11.16
CA ARG A 228 -16.02 7.18 9.95
C ARG A 228 -14.62 6.61 10.25
N ALA A 229 -13.91 7.20 11.21
CA ALA A 229 -12.62 6.71 11.67
C ALA A 229 -12.72 5.28 12.21
N TRP A 230 -13.80 4.96 12.93
CA TRP A 230 -14.08 3.60 13.41
C TRP A 230 -14.25 2.62 12.26
N GLN A 231 -14.98 2.99 11.22
CA GLN A 231 -15.11 2.16 10.01
C GLN A 231 -13.74 1.87 9.39
N VAL A 232 -12.89 2.90 9.23
CA VAL A 232 -11.51 2.75 8.71
C VAL A 232 -10.68 1.85 9.63
N PHE A 233 -10.78 2.04 10.95
CA PHE A 233 -10.11 1.19 11.93
C PHE A 233 -10.51 -0.28 11.78
N LEU A 234 -11.80 -0.59 11.69
CA LEU A 234 -12.28 -1.97 11.50
C LEU A 234 -11.69 -2.61 10.25
N TRP A 235 -11.65 -1.87 9.14
CA TRP A 235 -11.02 -2.31 7.89
C TRP A 235 -9.54 -2.66 8.06
N LEU A 236 -8.76 -1.76 8.66
CA LEU A 236 -7.33 -1.96 8.88
C LEU A 236 -7.07 -3.10 9.87
N ALA A 237 -7.78 -3.11 10.99
CA ALA A 237 -7.61 -4.08 12.07
C ALA A 237 -7.99 -5.50 11.63
N CYS A 238 -9.11 -5.68 10.92
CA CYS A 238 -9.52 -7.01 10.45
C CYS A 238 -8.57 -7.54 9.38
N SER A 239 -8.09 -6.69 8.48
CA SER A 239 -7.10 -7.08 7.45
C SER A 239 -5.78 -7.52 8.08
N LEU A 240 -5.27 -6.76 9.05
CA LEU A 240 -4.05 -7.11 9.79
C LEU A 240 -4.25 -8.36 10.66
N GLY A 241 -5.40 -8.49 11.32
CA GLY A 241 -5.76 -9.64 12.15
C GLY A 241 -5.82 -10.93 11.34
N ALA A 242 -6.46 -10.91 10.18
CA ALA A 242 -6.52 -12.03 9.25
C ALA A 242 -5.12 -12.40 8.73
N ALA A 243 -4.32 -11.41 8.32
CA ALA A 243 -2.94 -11.63 7.88
C ALA A 243 -2.08 -12.27 8.98
N TRP A 244 -2.22 -11.80 10.22
CA TRP A 244 -1.49 -12.32 11.38
C TRP A 244 -1.89 -13.75 11.74
N LEU A 245 -3.18 -14.06 11.79
CA LEU A 245 -3.66 -15.42 12.07
C LEU A 245 -3.22 -16.39 10.97
N LEU A 246 -3.24 -15.96 9.71
CA LEU A 246 -2.72 -16.77 8.60
C LEU A 246 -1.23 -17.03 8.75
N ALA A 247 -0.43 -16.01 9.05
CA ALA A 247 1.01 -16.17 9.26
C ALA A 247 1.32 -17.14 10.42
N ARG A 248 0.53 -17.07 11.51
CA ARG A 248 0.64 -17.98 12.64
C ARG A 248 0.28 -19.42 12.26
N ARG A 249 -0.78 -19.62 11.46
CA ARG A 249 -1.17 -20.93 10.92
C ARG A 249 -0.07 -21.56 10.06
N LEU A 250 0.59 -20.75 9.25
CA LEU A 250 1.71 -21.17 8.40
C LEU A 250 3.04 -21.33 9.17
N LYS A 251 3.07 -21.01 10.48
CA LYS A 251 4.24 -21.14 11.36
C LYS A 251 5.49 -20.44 10.80
N ILE A 252 5.32 -19.24 10.23
CA ILE A 252 6.41 -18.47 9.65
C ILE A 252 7.36 -18.02 10.78
N ALA A 253 8.50 -18.69 10.93
CA ALA A 253 9.45 -18.46 12.03
C ALA A 253 10.40 -17.28 11.78
N SER A 254 10.80 -17.05 10.53
CA SER A 254 11.74 -15.98 10.19
C SER A 254 11.06 -14.62 10.29
N GLN A 255 11.58 -13.72 11.12
CA GLN A 255 11.05 -12.36 11.28
C GLN A 255 10.99 -11.58 9.95
N THR A 256 11.98 -11.77 9.08
CA THR A 256 12.00 -11.16 7.74
C THR A 256 10.82 -11.63 6.89
N TRP A 257 10.62 -12.95 6.83
CA TRP A 257 9.52 -13.53 6.06
C TRP A 257 8.17 -13.22 6.68
N LEU A 258 8.08 -13.15 8.01
CA LEU A 258 6.87 -12.74 8.71
C LEU A 258 6.48 -11.31 8.31
N LEU A 259 7.41 -10.35 8.36
CA LEU A 259 7.13 -8.96 7.97
C LEU A 259 6.70 -8.85 6.50
N LEU A 260 7.43 -9.49 5.59
CA LEU A 260 7.07 -9.51 4.17
C LEU A 260 5.71 -10.15 3.94
N PHE A 261 5.43 -11.27 4.59
CA PHE A 261 4.17 -11.99 4.46
C PHE A 261 3.00 -11.17 5.00
N LEU A 262 3.11 -10.61 6.20
CA LEU A 262 2.06 -9.76 6.78
C LEU A 262 1.76 -8.56 5.89
N ALA A 263 2.81 -7.89 5.40
CA ALA A 263 2.66 -6.71 4.56
C ALA A 263 2.05 -7.05 3.19
N TRP A 264 2.49 -8.15 2.59
CA TRP A 264 1.93 -8.66 1.33
C TRP A 264 0.48 -9.11 1.49
N THR A 265 0.16 -9.93 2.50
CA THR A 265 -1.22 -10.40 2.73
C THR A 265 -2.15 -9.24 3.03
N PHE A 266 -1.72 -8.25 3.82
CA PHE A 266 -2.50 -7.04 4.03
C PHE A 266 -2.87 -6.38 2.70
N LEU A 267 -1.90 -6.07 1.83
CA LEU A 267 -2.17 -5.45 0.54
C LEU A 267 -3.00 -6.35 -0.39
N PHE A 268 -2.78 -7.66 -0.35
CA PHE A 268 -3.52 -8.63 -1.14
C PHE A 268 -5.02 -8.63 -0.80
N LEU A 269 -5.37 -8.61 0.49
CA LEU A 269 -6.77 -8.55 0.94
C LEU A 269 -7.50 -7.28 0.45
N TRP A 270 -6.76 -6.23 0.10
CA TRP A 270 -7.30 -4.97 -0.42
C TRP A 270 -7.45 -4.93 -1.95
N GLN A 271 -7.04 -5.96 -2.70
CA GLN A 271 -7.21 -6.00 -4.16
C GLN A 271 -8.66 -6.27 -4.57
N GLY A 272 -9.44 -6.94 -3.71
CA GLY A 272 -10.85 -7.22 -3.94
C GLY A 272 -11.76 -6.48 -2.96
N PRO A 273 -13.09 -6.50 -3.18
CA PRO A 273 -14.09 -5.93 -2.26
C PRO A 273 -14.32 -6.83 -1.03
N VAL A 274 -13.25 -7.17 -0.30
CA VAL A 274 -13.31 -8.06 0.86
C VAL A 274 -13.66 -7.26 2.12
N TYR A 275 -14.95 -7.13 2.42
CA TYR A 275 -15.40 -6.37 3.58
C TYR A 275 -14.88 -6.90 4.92
N TYR A 276 -14.55 -6.00 5.84
CA TYR A 276 -13.98 -6.34 7.16
C TYR A 276 -14.78 -7.38 7.95
N HIS A 277 -16.11 -7.39 7.82
CA HIS A 277 -16.97 -8.34 8.53
C HIS A 277 -16.84 -9.76 7.99
N LEU A 278 -16.49 -9.95 6.72
CA LEU A 278 -16.21 -11.27 6.14
C LEU A 278 -14.88 -11.81 6.68
N LEU A 279 -13.91 -10.93 6.91
CA LEU A 279 -12.64 -11.31 7.51
C LEU A 279 -12.79 -11.85 8.92
N VAL A 280 -13.84 -11.48 9.67
CA VAL A 280 -14.12 -12.06 10.98
C VAL A 280 -14.36 -13.57 10.88
N MET A 281 -15.12 -14.03 9.89
CA MET A 281 -15.37 -15.46 9.69
C MET A 281 -14.08 -16.20 9.31
N VAL A 282 -13.28 -15.59 8.43
CA VAL A 282 -11.95 -16.11 8.06
C VAL A 282 -11.06 -16.20 9.31
N MET A 283 -11.04 -15.16 10.15
CA MET A 283 -10.26 -15.13 11.38
C MET A 283 -10.68 -16.23 12.36
N LEU A 284 -11.97 -16.48 12.53
CA LEU A 284 -12.47 -17.58 13.39
C LEU A 284 -11.95 -18.94 12.93
N VAL A 285 -12.02 -19.24 11.63
CA VAL A 285 -11.53 -20.50 11.06
C VAL A 285 -10.00 -20.59 11.19
N LEU A 286 -9.26 -19.53 10.81
CA LEU A 286 -7.80 -19.45 10.94
C LEU A 286 -7.32 -19.51 12.39
N TRP A 287 -8.16 -19.20 13.37
CA TRP A 287 -7.81 -19.31 14.77
C TRP A 287 -8.17 -20.68 15.35
N GLY A 288 -9.38 -21.16 15.09
CA GLY A 288 -9.99 -22.28 15.81
C GLY A 288 -9.91 -23.66 15.13
N PHE A 289 -9.87 -23.73 13.79
CA PHE A 289 -9.87 -25.01 13.05
C PHE A 289 -8.66 -25.89 13.36
N ASP A 290 -8.92 -27.16 13.66
CA ASP A 290 -7.91 -28.19 13.91
C ASP A 290 -8.37 -29.53 13.29
N PRO A 291 -7.65 -30.08 12.28
CA PRO A 291 -8.06 -31.31 11.61
C PRO A 291 -8.07 -32.53 12.56
N ARG A 292 -7.41 -32.45 13.72
CA ARG A 292 -7.36 -33.54 14.70
C ARG A 292 -8.50 -33.50 15.72
N ARG A 293 -9.27 -32.40 15.78
CA ARG A 293 -10.32 -32.19 16.79
C ARG A 293 -11.66 -31.89 16.11
N PHE A 294 -12.33 -32.95 15.66
CA PHE A 294 -13.58 -32.86 14.89
C PHE A 294 -14.62 -31.93 15.52
N TRP A 295 -15.04 -32.18 16.78
CA TRP A 295 -16.09 -31.39 17.44
C TRP A 295 -15.75 -29.91 17.59
N ARG A 296 -14.48 -29.60 17.94
CA ARG A 296 -14.01 -28.21 18.01
C ARG A 296 -14.09 -27.54 16.64
N SER A 297 -13.62 -28.22 15.59
CA SER A 297 -13.64 -27.69 14.23
C SER A 297 -15.06 -27.52 13.72
N LEU A 298 -15.97 -28.47 14.00
CA LEU A 298 -17.38 -28.37 13.66
C LEU A 298 -18.02 -27.14 14.31
N LEU A 299 -17.79 -26.93 15.62
CA LEU A 299 -18.30 -25.75 16.32
C LEU A 299 -17.76 -24.44 15.73
N ILE A 300 -16.46 -24.37 15.44
CA ILE A 300 -15.84 -23.17 14.86
C ILE A 300 -16.40 -22.87 13.47
N VAL A 301 -16.58 -23.89 12.63
CA VAL A 301 -17.15 -23.72 11.28
C VAL A 301 -18.62 -23.34 11.35
N ALA A 302 -19.39 -23.94 12.27
CA ALA A 302 -20.79 -23.58 12.49
C ALA A 302 -20.92 -22.11 12.94
N LEU A 303 -20.09 -21.68 13.90
CA LEU A 303 -20.03 -20.28 14.35
C LEU A 303 -19.63 -19.30 13.24
N ALA A 304 -18.74 -19.70 12.33
CA ALA A 304 -18.33 -18.86 11.21
C ALA A 304 -19.37 -18.81 10.07
N SER A 305 -20.33 -19.73 10.08
CA SER A 305 -21.37 -19.89 9.06
C SER A 305 -22.74 -19.35 9.49
N ALA A 306 -22.89 -19.01 10.78
CA ALA A 306 -24.05 -18.35 11.37
C ALA A 306 -23.93 -16.82 11.25
#